data_AF-A0A349K2K8-F1
#
_entry.id   AF-A0A349K2K8-F1
#
_cell.length_a   1.000
_cell.length_b   1.000
_cell.length_c   1.000
_cell.angle_alpha   90.00
_cell.angle_beta   90.00
_cell.angle_gamma   90.00
#
_symmetry.space_group_name_H-M   'P 1'
#
loop_
_entity.id
_entity.type
_entity.pdbx_description
1 polymer ?
#
loop_
_entity_poly.entity_id
_entity_poly.type
_entity_poly.pdbx_seq_one_letter_code
_entity_poly.pdbx_strand_id
1 'polypeptide(L)'
;MTNFKAGAAEGGVVPGQRDPRAIHFENKVAPILANHCIECHDPATRKGKLDLTRRSPAFVTLKDGISIVPGNPEQSLLWEAVFHDEMPEDNDPLNKEQKATLRKWIEDGAVWPLARIDPANYVQSSGGIGEQWIQR
;
A
#
# COMPACT_ATOMS: atom_id res chain seq x y z
N MET A 1 55.84 -15.19 -2.29
CA MET A 1 54.49 -15.56 -2.76
C MET A 1 53.47 -14.71 -2.01
N THR A 2 52.66 -13.93 -2.73
CA THR A 2 51.67 -13.00 -2.16
C THR A 2 50.42 -13.76 -1.75
N ASN A 3 50.12 -13.83 -0.46
CA ASN A 3 48.87 -14.43 0.02
C ASN A 3 47.75 -13.39 -0.03
N PHE A 4 46.82 -13.56 -0.97
CA PHE A 4 45.55 -12.85 -1.00
C PHE A 4 44.66 -13.36 0.13
N LYS A 5 44.38 -12.50 1.12
CA LYS A 5 43.24 -12.68 2.02
C LYS A 5 41.97 -12.28 1.27
N ALA A 6 41.18 -13.26 0.85
CA ALA A 6 39.79 -13.03 0.47
C ALA A 6 38.97 -12.81 1.75
N GLY A 7 38.45 -11.59 1.94
CA GLY A 7 37.45 -11.29 2.96
C GLY A 7 36.10 -11.78 2.47
N ALA A 8 35.60 -12.84 3.09
CA ALA A 8 34.23 -13.33 2.90
C ALA A 8 33.29 -12.45 3.75
N ALA A 9 32.57 -11.53 3.11
CA ALA A 9 31.40 -10.88 3.68
C ALA A 9 30.16 -11.57 3.10
N GLU A 10 29.91 -12.78 3.57
CA GLU A 10 28.74 -13.58 3.16
C GLU A 10 27.55 -13.16 4.03
N GLY A 11 26.78 -12.18 3.56
CA GLY A 11 25.43 -11.94 4.07
C GLY A 11 24.53 -13.10 3.65
N GLY A 12 24.46 -14.14 4.50
CA GLY A 12 23.63 -15.32 4.26
C GLY A 12 22.14 -14.97 4.23
N VAL A 13 21.50 -15.14 3.07
CA VAL A 13 20.03 -15.15 2.96
C VAL A 13 19.53 -16.47 3.52
N VAL A 14 18.85 -16.43 4.67
CA VAL A 14 18.13 -17.58 5.24
C VAL A 14 16.90 -17.90 4.39
N PRO A 15 16.78 -19.12 3.81
CA PRO A 15 15.57 -19.54 3.10
C PRO A 15 14.38 -19.61 4.07
N GLY A 16 13.29 -18.90 3.76
CA GLY A 16 12.03 -18.98 4.51
C GLY A 16 11.62 -17.72 5.29
N GLN A 17 12.44 -16.67 5.33
CA GLN A 17 12.04 -15.40 5.94
C GLN A 17 11.34 -14.52 4.89
N ARG A 18 10.06 -14.16 5.16
CA ARG A 18 9.31 -13.25 4.26
C ARG A 18 9.92 -11.85 4.29
N ASP A 19 9.92 -11.16 3.15
CA ASP A 19 10.44 -9.78 3.03
C ASP A 19 9.73 -8.86 4.05
N PRO A 20 10.46 -8.15 4.93
CA PRO A 20 9.86 -7.26 5.93
C PRO A 20 8.94 -6.18 5.34
N ARG A 21 9.22 -5.70 4.12
CA ARG A 21 8.39 -4.72 3.40
C ARG A 21 7.09 -5.36 2.92
N ALA A 22 7.12 -6.64 2.54
CA ALA A 22 5.91 -7.38 2.22
C ALA A 22 5.00 -7.52 3.46
N ILE A 23 5.59 -7.89 4.60
CA ILE A 23 4.86 -7.94 5.88
C ILE A 23 4.31 -6.56 6.27
N HIS A 24 5.11 -5.50 6.09
CA HIS A 24 4.66 -4.13 6.34
C HIS A 24 3.47 -3.74 5.46
N PHE A 25 3.51 -4.07 4.17
CA PHE A 25 2.41 -3.83 3.26
C PHE A 25 1.13 -4.52 3.73
N GLU A 26 1.19 -5.83 3.95
CA GLU A 26 0.03 -6.65 4.34
C GLU A 26 -0.64 -6.17 5.63
N ASN A 27 0.17 -5.75 6.61
CA ASN A 27 -0.32 -5.42 7.95
C ASN A 27 -0.61 -3.93 8.18
N LYS A 28 -0.02 -3.04 7.38
CA LYS A 28 -0.09 -1.58 7.63
C LYS A 28 -0.64 -0.80 6.44
N VAL A 29 -0.24 -1.14 5.22
CA VAL A 29 -0.65 -0.41 4.01
C VAL A 29 -1.98 -0.92 3.48
N ALA A 30 -2.12 -2.24 3.30
CA ALA A 30 -3.33 -2.84 2.75
C ALA A 30 -4.60 -2.52 3.55
N PRO A 31 -4.61 -2.48 4.89
CA PRO A 31 -5.76 -2.02 5.65
C PRO A 31 -6.13 -0.56 5.38
N ILE A 32 -5.15 0.33 5.18
CA ILE A 32 -5.42 1.73 4.87
C ILE A 32 -6.09 1.83 3.49
N LEU A 33 -5.51 1.19 2.48
CA LEU A 33 -6.06 1.20 1.12
C LEU A 33 -7.47 0.57 1.08
N ALA A 34 -7.67 -0.53 1.83
CA ALA A 34 -8.96 -1.21 1.93
C ALA A 34 -10.07 -0.31 2.50
N ASN A 35 -9.78 0.41 3.59
CA ASN A 35 -10.79 1.17 4.30
C ASN A 35 -11.01 2.58 3.74
N HIS A 36 -9.99 3.20 3.13
CA HIS A 36 -10.07 4.60 2.72
C HIS A 36 -10.04 4.84 1.21
N CYS A 37 -9.71 3.84 0.40
CA CYS A 37 -9.47 4.06 -1.03
C CYS A 37 -10.28 3.16 -1.94
N ILE A 38 -10.43 1.88 -1.59
CA ILE A 38 -11.01 0.88 -2.49
C ILE A 38 -12.50 1.12 -2.73
N GLU A 39 -13.26 1.69 -1.79
CA GLU A 39 -14.69 1.98 -2.02
C GLU A 39 -14.95 2.78 -3.31
N CYS A 40 -14.08 3.73 -3.64
CA CYS A 40 -14.18 4.55 -4.85
C CYS A 40 -13.24 4.11 -5.99
N HIS A 41 -12.12 3.47 -5.65
CA HIS A 41 -11.05 3.08 -6.58
C HIS A 41 -10.96 1.56 -6.74
N ASP A 42 -12.10 0.91 -6.98
CA ASP A 42 -12.21 -0.50 -7.32
C ASP A 42 -12.48 -0.73 -8.82
N PRO A 43 -12.43 -1.99 -9.32
CA PRO A 43 -12.68 -2.30 -10.72
C PRO A 43 -14.07 -1.97 -11.27
N ALA A 44 -15.09 -1.83 -10.42
CA ALA A 44 -16.46 -1.48 -10.80
C ALA A 44 -16.70 0.03 -10.76
N THR A 45 -16.29 0.73 -9.69
CA THR A 45 -16.49 2.18 -9.57
C THR A 45 -15.46 2.97 -10.39
N ARG A 46 -14.18 2.57 -10.34
CA ARG A 46 -13.04 3.19 -11.06
C ARG A 46 -13.07 4.72 -11.09
N LYS A 47 -13.37 5.38 -9.96
CA LYS A 47 -13.30 6.84 -9.88
C LYS A 47 -11.88 7.28 -10.24
N GLY A 48 -11.74 8.30 -11.09
CA GLY A 48 -10.43 8.71 -11.63
C GLY A 48 -9.74 7.69 -12.54
N LYS A 49 -10.44 6.64 -13.01
CA LYS A 49 -9.86 5.51 -13.77
C LYS A 49 -8.72 4.79 -13.02
N LEU A 50 -8.78 4.80 -11.69
CA LEU A 50 -7.81 4.16 -10.80
C LEU A 50 -8.43 2.90 -10.17
N ASP A 51 -7.65 1.82 -10.10
CA ASP A 51 -8.00 0.59 -9.39
C ASP A 51 -6.85 0.24 -8.42
N LEU A 52 -7.12 0.40 -7.12
CA LEU A 52 -6.18 0.13 -6.03
C LEU A 52 -6.34 -1.28 -5.44
N THR A 53 -7.21 -2.12 -6.02
CA THR A 53 -7.36 -3.51 -5.55
C THR A 53 -6.21 -4.40 -6.00
N ARG A 54 -5.48 -4.04 -7.06
CA ARG A 54 -4.40 -4.85 -7.65
C ARG A 54 -3.18 -4.00 -7.98
N ARG A 55 -1.99 -4.61 -7.89
CA ARG A 55 -0.72 -3.96 -8.18
C ARG A 55 -0.68 -3.28 -9.56
N SER A 56 -0.91 -4.03 -10.64
CA SER A 56 -0.70 -3.46 -11.99
C SER A 56 -1.50 -2.17 -12.26
N PRO A 57 -2.83 -2.12 -12.02
CA PRO A 57 -3.59 -0.88 -12.22
C PRO A 57 -3.35 0.19 -11.14
N ALA A 58 -2.87 -0.20 -9.95
CA ALA A 58 -2.56 0.78 -8.89
C ALA A 58 -1.34 1.65 -9.23
N PHE A 59 -0.43 1.19 -10.09
CA PHE A 59 0.80 1.94 -10.41
C PHE A 59 0.62 2.84 -11.65
N VAL A 60 -0.31 2.52 -12.53
CA VAL A 60 -0.52 3.24 -13.80
C VAL A 60 -1.98 3.64 -13.93
N THR A 61 -2.26 4.95 -13.96
CA THR A 61 -3.60 5.45 -14.29
C THR A 61 -3.70 5.72 -15.79
N LEU A 62 -4.89 5.53 -16.35
CA LEU A 62 -5.16 5.81 -17.77
C LEU A 62 -5.49 7.29 -18.06
N LYS A 63 -5.62 8.13 -17.03
CA LYS A 63 -6.12 9.51 -17.19
C LYS A 63 -5.06 10.55 -16.84
N ASP A 64 -4.34 10.36 -15.73
CA ASP A 64 -3.58 11.45 -15.10
C ASP A 64 -2.07 11.12 -14.93
N GLY A 65 -1.61 9.93 -15.33
CA GLY A 65 -0.20 9.53 -15.29
C GLY A 65 0.11 8.39 -14.32
N ILE A 66 1.36 8.32 -13.85
CA ILE A 66 1.84 7.29 -12.92
C ILE A 66 1.27 7.58 -11.52
N SER A 67 0.45 6.66 -10.99
CA SER A 67 -0.20 6.86 -9.68
C SER A 67 0.79 6.70 -8.53
N ILE A 68 1.67 5.69 -8.65
CA ILE A 68 2.63 5.31 -7.62
C ILE A 68 3.98 5.13 -8.29
N VAL A 69 4.95 5.96 -7.91
CA VAL A 69 6.34 5.87 -8.34
C VAL A 69 7.15 5.23 -7.19
N PRO A 70 7.59 3.95 -7.33
CA PRO A 70 8.42 3.30 -6.33
C PRO A 70 9.63 4.15 -5.95
N GLY A 71 9.82 4.40 -4.66
CA GLY A 71 10.93 5.18 -4.11
C GLY A 71 10.77 6.69 -4.23
N ASN A 72 9.69 7.20 -4.82
CA ASN A 72 9.50 8.64 -5.01
C ASN A 72 8.06 9.09 -4.70
N PRO A 73 7.74 9.38 -3.42
CA PRO A 73 6.44 9.91 -3.04
C PRO A 73 6.09 11.21 -3.74
N GLU A 74 7.06 12.10 -3.97
CA GLU A 74 6.81 13.44 -4.55
C GLU A 74 6.44 13.39 -6.03
N GLN A 75 6.70 12.26 -6.70
CA GLN A 75 6.24 12.01 -8.07
C GLN A 75 5.02 11.07 -8.14
N SER A 76 4.49 10.67 -6.99
CA SER A 76 3.35 9.76 -6.89
C SER A 76 2.06 10.54 -6.69
N LEU A 77 1.17 10.54 -7.70
CA LEU A 77 -0.13 11.22 -7.62
C LEU A 77 -0.98 10.74 -6.43
N LEU A 78 -0.89 9.45 -6.08
CA LEU A 78 -1.56 8.93 -4.89
C LEU A 78 -1.10 9.65 -3.62
N TRP A 79 0.20 9.90 -3.50
CA TRP A 79 0.75 10.58 -2.32
C TRP A 79 0.40 12.07 -2.32
N GLU A 80 0.44 12.73 -3.48
CA GLU A 80 0.04 14.13 -3.63
C GLU A 80 -1.40 14.34 -3.11
N ALA A 81 -2.36 13.52 -3.58
CA ALA A 81 -3.75 13.59 -3.13
C ALA A 81 -3.88 13.34 -1.61
N VAL A 82 -3.20 12.32 -1.07
CA VAL A 82 -3.21 12.02 0.37
C VAL A 82 -2.57 13.14 1.19
N PHE A 83 -1.53 13.78 0.68
CA PHE A 83 -0.84 14.88 1.36
C PHE A 83 -1.75 16.10 1.48
N HIS A 84 -2.49 16.43 0.41
CA HIS A 84 -3.42 17.54 0.34
C HIS A 84 -4.83 17.25 0.88
N ASP A 85 -5.07 16.05 1.42
CA ASP A 85 -6.40 15.62 1.90
C ASP A 85 -7.47 15.62 0.79
N GLU A 86 -7.05 15.40 -0.46
CA GLU A 86 -7.93 15.34 -1.64
C GLU A 86 -8.52 13.95 -1.81
N MET A 87 -9.45 13.59 -0.91
CA MET A 87 -10.27 12.37 -1.01
C MET A 87 -11.71 12.74 -1.46
N PRO A 88 -12.48 11.80 -2.04
CA PRO A 88 -13.91 12.02 -2.31
C PRO A 88 -14.66 12.54 -1.07
N GLU A 89 -15.60 13.47 -1.26
CA GLU A 89 -16.28 14.24 -0.19
C GLU A 89 -16.94 13.39 0.92
N ASP A 90 -17.18 12.10 0.68
CA ASP A 90 -17.82 11.18 1.61
C ASP A 90 -16.86 10.43 2.54
N ASN A 91 -15.54 10.62 2.44
CA ASN A 91 -14.55 9.88 3.25
C ASN A 91 -13.69 10.81 4.13
N ASP A 92 -13.49 10.41 5.39
CA ASP A 92 -12.60 11.10 6.31
C ASP A 92 -11.15 11.07 5.82
N PRO A 93 -10.40 12.18 5.92
CA PRO A 93 -8.99 12.20 5.58
C PRO A 93 -8.16 11.28 6.48
N LEU A 94 -7.03 10.80 5.95
CA LEU A 94 -6.11 9.96 6.71
C LEU A 94 -5.49 10.72 7.87
N ASN A 95 -5.37 10.07 9.02
CA ASN A 95 -4.62 10.63 10.14
C ASN A 95 -3.11 10.64 9.86
N LYS A 96 -2.35 11.37 10.69
CA LYS A 96 -0.90 11.56 10.50
C LYS A 96 -0.11 10.25 10.42
N GLU A 97 -0.48 9.24 11.21
CA GLU A 97 0.21 7.94 11.26
C GLU A 97 -0.05 7.13 9.99
N GLN A 98 -1.30 7.15 9.49
CA GLN A 98 -1.68 6.51 8.24
C GLN A 98 -0.99 7.17 7.05
N LYS A 99 -0.95 8.52 7.00
CA LYS A 99 -0.18 9.25 5.97
C LYS A 99 1.30 8.88 6.02
N ALA A 100 1.91 8.87 7.20
CA ALA A 100 3.31 8.49 7.36
C ALA A 100 3.59 7.04 6.90
N THR A 101 2.65 6.13 7.18
CA THR A 101 2.72 4.73 6.72
C THR A 101 2.71 4.63 5.20
N LEU A 102 1.78 5.32 4.53
CA LEU A 102 1.71 5.33 3.06
C LEU A 102 2.96 5.96 2.43
N ARG A 103 3.42 7.10 2.96
CA ARG A 103 4.64 7.75 2.48
C ARG A 103 5.83 6.81 2.55
N LYS A 104 6.06 6.24 3.73
CA LYS A 104 7.20 5.35 3.97
C LYS A 104 7.15 4.11 3.06
N TRP A 105 5.98 3.53 2.87
CA TRP A 105 5.83 2.41 1.95
C TRP A 105 6.23 2.76 0.51
N ILE A 106 5.86 3.95 0.03
CA ILE A 106 6.27 4.42 -1.30
C ILE A 106 7.80 4.64 -1.33
N GLU A 107 8.38 5.29 -0.31
CA GLU A 107 9.83 5.49 -0.15
C GLU A 107 10.61 4.16 -0.16
N ASP A 108 10.06 3.12 0.48
CA ASP A 108 10.68 1.78 0.57
C ASP A 108 10.52 0.94 -0.72
N GLY A 109 10.04 1.55 -1.81
CA GLY A 109 9.93 0.94 -3.13
C GLY A 109 8.55 0.37 -3.45
N ALA A 110 7.52 0.75 -2.69
CA ALA A 110 6.13 0.36 -2.92
C ALA A 110 5.94 -1.16 -3.10
N VAL A 111 6.60 -1.97 -2.26
CA VAL A 111 6.51 -3.44 -2.34
C VAL A 111 5.06 -3.88 -2.14
N TRP A 112 4.55 -4.67 -3.09
CA TRP A 112 3.16 -5.11 -3.14
C TRP A 112 3.10 -6.64 -3.34
N PRO A 113 3.03 -7.43 -2.26
CA PRO A 113 3.03 -8.90 -2.32
C PRO A 113 1.64 -9.51 -2.64
N LEU A 114 0.56 -8.75 -2.46
CA LEU A 114 -0.80 -9.27 -2.60
C LEU A 114 -1.26 -9.31 -4.07
N ALA A 115 -1.82 -10.44 -4.51
CA ALA A 115 -2.45 -10.55 -5.82
C ALA A 115 -3.68 -9.62 -5.94
N ARG A 116 -4.42 -9.47 -4.84
CA ARG A 116 -5.56 -8.56 -4.70
C ARG A 116 -5.74 -8.17 -3.23
N ILE A 117 -6.10 -6.91 -2.99
CA ILE A 117 -6.66 -6.46 -1.72
C ILE A 117 -8.17 -6.69 -1.77
N ASP A 118 -8.67 -7.51 -0.86
CA ASP A 118 -10.10 -7.70 -0.62
C ASP A 118 -10.48 -6.95 0.65
N PRO A 119 -11.28 -5.87 0.58
CA PRO A 119 -11.70 -5.12 1.76
C PRO A 119 -12.34 -5.99 2.85
N ALA A 120 -13.04 -7.06 2.49
CA ALA A 120 -13.69 -7.95 3.45
C ALA A 120 -12.70 -8.58 4.45
N ASN A 121 -11.44 -8.74 4.07
CA ASN A 121 -10.39 -9.26 4.95
C ASN A 121 -9.93 -8.25 6.01
N TYR A 122 -10.21 -6.95 5.82
CA TYR A 122 -9.72 -5.86 6.67
C TYR A 122 -10.82 -5.19 7.51
N VAL A 123 -12.09 -5.36 7.14
CA VAL A 123 -13.26 -4.85 7.88
C VAL A 123 -13.34 -5.40 9.32
N GLN A 124 -12.77 -6.59 9.59
CA GLN A 124 -12.84 -7.23 10.91
C GLN A 124 -11.73 -6.79 11.89
N SER A 125 -10.70 -6.07 11.42
CA SER A 125 -9.50 -5.76 12.23
C SER A 125 -9.43 -4.31 12.75
N SER A 126 -10.31 -3.43 12.29
CA SER A 126 -10.44 -2.06 12.82
C SER A 126 -11.45 -2.03 13.96
N GLY A 127 -10.97 -2.24 15.19
CA GLY A 127 -11.79 -2.08 16.38
C GLY A 127 -12.32 -0.66 16.53
N GLY A 128 -13.64 -0.50 16.34
CA GLY A 128 -14.46 0.54 16.96
C GLY A 128 -15.12 1.54 16.01
N ILE A 129 -16.28 1.21 15.44
CA ILE A 129 -17.61 1.71 15.83
C ILE A 129 -18.69 0.86 15.13
N GLY A 130 -19.75 0.51 15.87
CA GLY A 130 -21.08 0.22 15.31
C GLY A 130 -21.25 -1.10 14.53
N GLU A 131 -21.86 -2.05 15.22
CA GLU A 131 -22.72 -3.09 14.65
C GLU A 131 -22.10 -4.34 13.99
N GLN A 132 -22.12 -5.36 14.85
CA GLN A 132 -22.62 -6.68 14.50
C GLN A 132 -23.86 -6.61 13.60
N TRP A 133 -23.71 -6.88 12.30
CA TRP A 133 -24.82 -7.41 11.51
C TRP A 133 -24.37 -8.67 10.77
N ILE A 134 -25.24 -9.68 10.87
CA ILE A 134 -25.20 -11.03 10.28
C ILE A 134 -24.60 -12.12 11.19
N GLN A 135 -25.35 -12.42 12.26
CA GLN A 135 -25.59 -13.80 12.68
C GLN A 135 -27.05 -14.17 12.33
N ARG A 136 -27.17 -15.05 11.33
CA ARG A 136 -28.29 -15.93 10.96
C ARG A 136 -29.47 -15.36 10.16
#